data_AF-A0A6I5W764-F1
#
_entry.id   AF-A0A6I5W764-F1
#
_cell.length_a   1.000
_cell.length_b   1.000
_cell.length_c   1.000
_cell.angle_alpha   90.00
_cell.angle_beta   90.00
_cell.angle_gamma   90.00
#
_symmetry.space_group_name_H-M   'P 1'
#
loop_
_entity.id
_entity.type
_entity.pdbx_description
1 polymer ?
#
loop_
_entity_poly.entity_id
_entity_poly.type
_entity_poly.pdbx_seq_one_letter_code
_entity_poly.pdbx_strand_id
1 'polypeptide(L)'
;MTELVPGERVVWRVVDAKLTFASNPSEWTGTEISFDIAEQGDQTVVRFAHEGLVPRFECFDNCSNAWSFYLNGSLRRLITTGEGPTPPPWA
;
A
#
# COMPACT_ATOMS: atom_id res chain seq x y z
N MET A 1 13.08 2.51 5.67
CA MET A 1 12.96 3.17 4.36
C MET A 1 14.24 2.90 3.60
N THR A 2 14.12 2.38 2.39
CA THR A 2 15.25 1.98 1.54
C THR A 2 15.54 3.05 0.47
N GLU A 3 14.53 3.83 0.08
CA GLU A 3 14.66 4.96 -0.85
C GLU A 3 13.66 6.07 -0.50
N LEU A 4 14.07 7.34 -0.65
CA LEU A 4 13.20 8.49 -0.51
C LEU A 4 13.66 9.62 -1.45
N VAL A 5 12.84 9.93 -2.44
CA VAL A 5 12.98 11.07 -3.35
C VAL A 5 11.74 11.95 -3.22
N PRO A 6 11.82 13.12 -2.58
CA PRO A 6 10.67 13.99 -2.35
C PRO A 6 9.90 14.30 -3.64
N GLY A 7 8.59 14.10 -3.62
CA GLY A 7 7.71 14.37 -4.78
C GLY A 7 7.74 13.30 -5.87
N GLU A 8 8.62 12.30 -5.79
CA GLU A 8 8.82 11.33 -6.86
C GLU A 8 8.68 9.89 -6.40
N ARG A 9 9.34 9.49 -5.31
CA ARG A 9 9.40 8.07 -4.93
C ARG A 9 9.62 7.85 -3.44
N VAL A 10 8.95 6.86 -2.89
CA VAL A 10 9.25 6.33 -1.55
C VAL A 10 9.21 4.82 -1.56
N VAL A 11 10.22 4.20 -0.94
CA VAL A 11 10.34 2.75 -0.86
C VAL A 11 10.74 2.33 0.54
N TRP A 12 10.11 1.28 1.06
CA TRP A 12 10.54 0.66 2.30
C TRP A 12 10.37 -0.86 2.29
N ARG A 13 11.35 -1.52 2.89
CA ARG A 13 11.30 -2.94 3.23
C ARG A 13 10.52 -3.14 4.53
N VAL A 14 9.62 -4.12 4.54
CA VAL A 14 8.95 -4.59 5.76
C VAL A 14 9.95 -5.44 6.54
N VAL A 15 10.35 -4.98 7.72
CA VAL A 15 11.37 -5.66 8.56
C VAL A 15 10.76 -6.70 9.50
N ASP A 16 9.49 -6.53 9.85
CA ASP A 16 8.74 -7.44 10.71
C ASP A 16 7.24 -7.32 10.40
N ALA A 17 6.51 -8.42 10.56
CA ALA A 17 5.09 -8.53 10.29
C ALA A 17 4.42 -9.52 11.23
N LYS A 18 3.23 -9.15 11.68
CA LYS A 18 2.39 -9.98 12.57
C LYS A 18 0.94 -10.00 12.08
N LEU A 19 0.69 -10.77 11.04
CA LEU A 19 -0.63 -11.01 10.49
C LEU A 19 -1.36 -12.05 11.35
N THR A 20 -2.15 -11.60 12.32
CA THR A 20 -2.83 -12.49 13.28
C THR A 20 -3.91 -13.39 12.66
N PHE A 21 -4.30 -13.10 11.42
CA PHE A 21 -5.32 -13.83 10.67
C PHE A 21 -4.72 -14.85 9.69
N ALA A 22 -3.40 -14.86 9.50
CA ALA A 22 -2.72 -15.82 8.64
C ALA A 22 -1.97 -16.86 9.49
N SER A 23 -1.90 -18.10 9.00
CA SER A 23 -1.18 -19.20 9.65
C SER A 23 0.32 -18.92 9.72
N ASN A 24 0.86 -18.27 8.69
CA ASN A 24 2.18 -17.67 8.73
C ASN A 24 2.05 -16.16 9.01
N PRO A 25 2.29 -15.70 10.25
CA PRO A 25 2.10 -14.29 10.61
C PRO A 25 3.14 -13.36 9.96
N SER A 26 4.24 -13.90 9.46
CA SER A 26 5.38 -13.13 8.93
C SER A 26 5.41 -13.07 7.40
N GLU A 27 4.28 -13.32 6.72
CA GLU A 27 4.22 -13.31 5.24
C GLU A 27 4.72 -11.99 4.62
N TRP A 28 4.49 -10.85 5.28
CA TRP A 28 5.03 -9.57 4.80
C TRP A 28 6.50 -9.35 5.18
N THR A 29 7.09 -10.11 6.09
CA THR A 29 8.48 -9.89 6.49
C THR A 29 9.41 -10.10 5.30
N GLY A 30 10.17 -9.07 4.96
CA GLY A 30 11.09 -9.07 3.82
C GLY A 30 10.47 -8.70 2.48
N THR A 31 9.18 -8.36 2.42
CA THR A 31 8.56 -7.72 1.25
C THR A 31 8.95 -6.23 1.18
N GLU A 32 8.68 -5.61 0.04
CA GLU A 32 8.94 -4.20 -0.20
C GLU A 32 7.66 -3.48 -0.65
N ILE A 33 7.48 -2.25 -0.19
CA ILE A 33 6.38 -1.38 -0.61
C ILE A 33 6.98 -0.14 -1.27
N SER A 34 6.46 0.19 -2.44
CA SER A 34 6.90 1.35 -3.22
C SER A 34 5.70 2.20 -3.66
N PHE A 35 5.93 3.51 -3.69
CA PHE A 35 5.06 4.49 -4.31
C PHE A 35 5.89 5.31 -5.30
N ASP A 36 5.47 5.31 -6.55
CA ASP A 36 5.98 6.21 -7.60
C ASP A 36 4.95 7.29 -7.88
N ILE A 37 5.41 8.53 -7.90
CA ILE A 37 4.61 9.73 -8.11
C ILE A 37 5.17 10.41 -9.35
N ALA A 38 4.30 10.64 -10.33
CA ALA A 38 4.68 11.31 -11.57
C ALA A 38 3.57 12.27 -12.01
N GLU A 39 3.97 13.36 -12.64
CA GLU A 39 3.04 14.21 -13.37
C GLU A 39 2.67 13.55 -14.70
N GLN A 40 1.38 13.59 -15.04
CA GLN A 40 0.85 13.18 -16.34
C GLN A 40 -0.13 14.25 -16.82
N GLY A 41 0.39 15.22 -17.58
CA GLY A 41 -0.40 16.37 -18.01
C GLY A 41 -0.77 17.27 -16.84
N ASP A 42 -2.07 17.51 -16.64
CA ASP A 42 -2.63 18.27 -15.53
C ASP A 42 -2.96 17.41 -14.29
N GLN A 43 -2.56 16.14 -14.30
CA GLN A 43 -2.84 15.18 -13.24
C GLN A 43 -1.57 14.63 -12.60
N THR A 44 -1.72 14.07 -11.40
CA THR A 44 -0.69 13.26 -10.74
C THR A 44 -1.07 11.79 -10.81
N VAL A 45 -0.14 10.95 -11.26
CA VAL A 45 -0.25 9.49 -11.21
C VAL A 45 0.52 8.99 -10.02
N VAL A 46 -0.16 8.21 -9.17
CA VAL A 46 0.46 7.46 -8.09
C VAL A 46 0.42 5.97 -8.46
N ARG A 47 1.58 5.34 -8.59
CA ARG A 47 1.70 3.88 -8.77
C ARG A 47 2.14 3.28 -7.45
N PHE A 48 1.39 2.28 -6.99
CA PHE A 48 1.70 1.53 -5.79
C PHE A 48 2.11 0.11 -6.17
N ALA A 49 3.14 -0.41 -5.50
CA ALA A 49 3.45 -1.83 -5.51
C ALA A 49 3.74 -2.33 -4.09
N HIS A 50 3.25 -3.54 -3.81
CA HIS A 50 3.71 -4.35 -2.68
C HIS A 50 4.44 -5.56 -3.25
N GLU A 51 5.74 -5.39 -3.47
CA GLU A 51 6.61 -6.39 -4.06
C GLU A 51 6.88 -7.51 -3.06
N GLY A 52 6.57 -8.74 -3.46
CA GLY A 52 6.66 -9.91 -2.60
C GLY A 52 5.31 -10.32 -1.97
N LEU A 53 4.26 -9.51 -2.07
CA LEU A 53 2.89 -9.96 -1.84
C LEU A 53 2.44 -10.82 -3.03
N VAL A 54 2.53 -12.14 -2.87
CA VAL A 54 2.33 -13.11 -3.95
C VAL A 54 1.07 -13.97 -3.73
N PRO A 55 0.41 -14.48 -4.78
CA PRO A 55 -0.84 -15.26 -4.65
C PRO A 55 -0.77 -16.51 -3.77
N ARG A 56 0.44 -17.01 -3.47
CA ARG A 56 0.65 -18.15 -2.56
C ARG A 56 0.53 -17.78 -1.07
N PHE A 57 0.53 -16.50 -0.73
CA PHE A 57 0.34 -16.07 0.64
C PHE A 57 -1.13 -16.19 1.01
N GLU A 58 -1.41 -16.72 2.20
CA GLU A 58 -2.76 -16.85 2.72
C GLU A 58 -3.42 -15.47 2.82
N CYS A 59 -2.64 -14.43 3.12
CA CYS A 59 -3.14 -13.08 3.21
C CYS A 59 -3.40 -12.39 1.85
N PHE A 60 -3.03 -12.98 0.71
CA PHE A 60 -2.98 -12.28 -0.58
C PHE A 60 -4.27 -11.54 -0.94
N ASP A 61 -5.41 -12.24 -0.92
CA ASP A 61 -6.69 -11.64 -1.29
C ASP A 61 -7.10 -10.53 -0.31
N ASN A 62 -6.96 -10.77 0.99
CA ASN A 62 -7.33 -9.77 2.00
C ASN A 62 -6.41 -8.53 1.91
N CYS A 63 -5.10 -8.74 1.81
CA CYS A 63 -4.11 -7.67 1.72
C CYS A 63 -4.24 -6.87 0.42
N SER A 64 -4.41 -7.52 -0.72
CA SER A 64 -4.58 -6.84 -2.01
C SER A 64 -5.89 -6.03 -2.07
N ASN A 65 -6.98 -6.56 -1.49
CA ASN A 65 -8.24 -5.84 -1.36
C ASN A 65 -8.13 -4.65 -0.40
N ALA A 66 -7.45 -4.82 0.74
CA ALA A 66 -7.19 -3.72 1.68
C ALA A 66 -6.37 -2.61 1.02
N TRP A 67 -5.29 -2.95 0.30
CA TRP A 67 -4.51 -1.97 -0.46
C TRP A 67 -5.37 -1.25 -1.51
N SER A 68 -6.20 -1.98 -2.25
CA SER A 68 -7.12 -1.40 -3.23
C SER A 68 -8.07 -0.39 -2.60
N PHE A 69 -8.62 -0.69 -1.41
CA PHE A 69 -9.47 0.23 -0.66
C PHE A 69 -8.71 1.48 -0.20
N TYR A 70 -7.56 1.30 0.44
CA TYR A 70 -6.80 2.43 0.98
C TYR A 70 -6.31 3.37 -0.12
N LEU A 71 -5.88 2.84 -1.27
CA LEU A 71 -5.35 3.63 -2.37
C LEU A 71 -6.47 4.33 -3.17
N ASN A 72 -7.44 3.55 -3.66
CA ASN A 72 -8.45 4.08 -4.59
C ASN A 72 -9.61 4.79 -3.88
N GLY A 73 -9.86 4.49 -2.61
CA GLY A 73 -10.88 5.11 -1.79
C GLY A 73 -10.28 6.17 -0.87
N SER A 74 -9.63 5.72 0.21
CA SER A 74 -9.24 6.57 1.33
C SER A 74 -8.21 7.64 0.96
N LEU A 75 -7.08 7.25 0.37
CA LEU A 75 -5.99 8.14 -0.01
C LEU A 75 -6.44 9.11 -1.10
N ARG A 76 -7.10 8.60 -2.15
CA ARG A 76 -7.65 9.44 -3.22
C ARG A 76 -8.57 10.52 -2.65
N ARG A 77 -9.54 10.16 -1.80
CA ARG A 77 -10.44 11.14 -1.17
C ARG A 77 -9.68 12.17 -0.37
N LEU A 78 -8.76 11.73 0.50
CA LEU A 78 -7.94 12.64 1.30
C LEU A 78 -7.18 13.66 0.43
N ILE A 79 -6.57 13.21 -0.66
CA ILE A 79 -5.80 14.08 -1.56
C ILE A 79 -6.72 15.06 -2.31
N THR A 80 -7.87 14.60 -2.81
CA THR A 80 -8.74 15.42 -3.67
C THR A 80 -9.68 16.35 -2.90
N THR A 81 -10.07 16.01 -1.66
CA THR A 81 -11.04 16.78 -0.89
C THR A 81 -10.47 17.34 0.42
N GLY A 82 -9.32 16.85 0.87
CA GLY A 82 -8.76 17.19 2.18
C GLY A 82 -9.44 16.48 3.36
N GLU A 83 -10.42 15.59 3.12
CA GLU A 83 -11.18 14.94 4.19
C GLU A 83 -10.60 13.57 4.58
N GLY A 84 -10.36 13.42 5.89
CA GLY A 84 -9.67 12.31 6.54
C GLY A 84 -10.28 10.92 6.36
N PRO A 85 -9.46 9.87 6.56
CA PRO A 85 -9.58 8.57 5.89
C PRO A 85 -10.93 7.91 6.15
N THR A 86 -11.48 7.30 5.11
CA THR A 86 -12.68 6.49 5.23
C THR A 86 -12.33 5.20 5.98
N PRO A 87 -13.01 4.87 7.09
CA PRO A 87 -12.81 3.59 7.75
C PRO A 87 -13.15 2.46 6.77
N PRO A 88 -12.36 1.37 6.74
CA PRO A 88 -12.69 0.25 5.89
C PRO A 88 -14.00 -0.40 6.37
N PRO A 89 -14.78 -1.02 5.45
CA PRO A 89 -16.07 -1.63 5.79
C PRO A 89 -15.94 -2.86 6.71
N TRP A 90 -14.72 -3.33 6.96
CA TRP A 90 -14.39 -4.47 7.83
C TRP A 90 -13.70 -4.06 9.14
N ALA A 91 -13.51 -2.76 9.39
CA ALA A 91 -12.97 -2.25 10.67
C ALA A 91 -13.96 -2.39 11.81
#